data_AF-A0A914ZB21-F1
#
_entry.id   AF-A0A914ZB21-F1
#
_cell.length_a   1.000
_cell.length_b   1.000
_cell.length_c   1.000
_cell.angle_alpha   90.00
_cell.angle_beta   90.00
_cell.angle_gamma   90.00
#
_symmetry.space_group_name_H-M   'P 1'
#
loop_
_entity.id
_entity.type
_entity.pdbx_description
1 polymer ?
#
loop_
_entity_poly.entity_id
_entity_poly.type
_entity_poly.pdbx_seq_one_letter_code
_entity_poly.pdbx_strand_id
1 'polypeptide(L)'
;MFNAYGEDPNDDLPGKIGPNGIFRLLNDLKVDPADRSVLILAWKLKAATQCEFSKDEWIQGMEDIKCDNMEKLSKFMKNSASHIQDPIDFQQFYQFSFNYAKPLGSSGLALSTAVAYWEIIFGENKRVQNWISYLENQQIRGVTKDEWLTFLEFLNTVKEDFSNYDSEGSWPVRIDDYVDFCQASSGGPLAA
;
A
#
# COMPACT_ATOMS: atom_id res chain seq x y z
N MET A 1 10.61 24.49 -1.39
CA MET A 1 10.03 23.58 -0.38
C MET A 1 11.06 22.66 0.26
N PHE A 2 11.95 21.99 -0.48
CA PHE A 2 12.95 21.05 0.09
C PHE A 2 13.68 21.58 1.32
N ASN A 3 14.30 22.76 1.25
CA ASN A 3 15.08 23.35 2.35
C ASN A 3 14.30 23.58 3.66
N ALA A 4 12.96 23.56 3.64
CA ALA A 4 12.15 23.71 4.84
C ALA A 4 12.04 22.39 5.64
N TYR A 5 12.19 21.25 4.96
CA TYR A 5 11.95 19.92 5.50
C TYR A 5 13.16 18.97 5.39
N GLY A 6 14.10 19.27 4.50
CA GLY A 6 15.31 18.49 4.28
C GLY A 6 16.41 18.80 5.29
N GLU A 7 17.37 17.88 5.40
CA GLU A 7 18.58 18.00 6.23
C GLU A 7 18.26 18.32 7.69
N ASP A 8 17.24 17.66 8.24
CA ASP A 8 16.93 17.79 9.66
C ASP A 8 18.11 17.31 10.51
N PRO A 9 18.56 18.09 11.52
CA PRO A 9 19.69 17.72 12.35
C PRO A 9 19.46 16.44 13.19
N ASN A 10 18.21 16.00 13.36
CA ASN A 10 17.87 14.79 14.12
C ASN A 10 17.72 13.54 13.23
N ASP A 11 17.75 13.67 11.90
CA ASP A 11 17.57 12.54 10.99
C ASP A 11 18.89 11.84 10.61
N ASP A 12 20.04 12.53 10.71
CA ASP A 12 21.35 12.05 10.24
C ASP A 12 21.31 11.51 8.78
N LEU A 13 20.48 12.15 7.94
CA LEU A 13 20.26 11.79 6.53
C LEU A 13 20.57 12.99 5.61
N PRO A 14 21.85 13.23 5.27
CA PRO A 14 22.23 14.38 4.44
C PRO A 14 21.61 14.29 3.05
N GLY A 15 21.13 15.43 2.53
CA GLY A 15 20.51 15.50 1.20
C GLY A 15 19.14 14.83 1.10
N LYS A 16 18.49 14.53 2.24
CA LYS A 16 17.15 13.95 2.29
C LYS A 16 16.20 14.76 3.18
N ILE A 17 14.92 14.61 2.92
CA ILE A 17 13.85 14.83 3.91
C ILE A 17 13.73 13.51 4.66
N GLY A 18 14.27 13.43 5.87
CA GLY A 18 14.19 12.23 6.70
C GLY A 18 12.89 12.16 7.53
N PRO A 19 12.81 11.23 8.49
CA PRO A 19 11.62 11.03 9.31
C PRO A 19 11.10 12.28 10.03
N ASN A 20 11.98 13.08 10.65
CA ASN A 20 11.60 14.32 11.34
C ASN A 20 11.16 15.39 10.33
N GLY A 21 11.82 15.46 9.18
CA GLY A 21 11.41 16.32 8.06
C GLY A 21 10.01 16.01 7.54
N ILE A 22 9.73 14.72 7.30
CA ILE A 22 8.41 14.23 6.88
C ILE A 22 7.36 14.52 7.95
N PHE A 23 7.66 14.28 9.23
CA PHE A 23 6.73 14.55 10.32
C PHE A 23 6.29 16.02 10.34
N ARG A 24 7.24 16.97 10.21
CA ARG A 24 6.90 18.40 10.11
C ARG A 24 6.09 18.73 8.88
N LEU A 25 6.48 18.20 7.72
CA LEU A 25 5.75 18.39 6.47
C LEU A 25 4.29 17.97 6.61
N LEU A 26 4.04 16.78 7.16
CA LEU A 26 2.69 16.26 7.34
C LEU A 26 1.90 17.05 8.39
N ASN A 27 2.56 17.51 9.46
CA ASN A 27 1.94 18.38 10.46
C ASN A 27 1.52 19.74 9.85
N ASP A 28 2.35 20.36 9.02
CA ASP A 28 2.02 21.60 8.31
C ASP A 28 0.86 21.41 7.33
N LEU A 29 0.81 20.24 6.67
CA LEU A 29 -0.28 19.85 5.78
C LEU A 29 -1.56 19.42 6.52
N LYS A 30 -1.47 19.15 7.83
CA LYS A 30 -2.52 18.57 8.68
C LYS A 30 -3.04 17.24 8.13
N VAL A 31 -2.12 16.38 7.73
CA VAL A 31 -2.40 15.04 7.18
C VAL A 31 -1.85 13.98 8.12
N ASP A 32 -2.63 12.93 8.37
CA ASP A 32 -2.18 11.79 9.16
C ASP A 32 -1.09 11.01 8.40
N PRO A 33 0.01 10.57 9.03
CA PRO A 33 1.04 9.77 8.35
C PRO A 33 0.56 8.46 7.71
N ALA A 34 -0.54 7.88 8.22
CA ALA A 34 -1.18 6.70 7.65
C ALA A 34 -2.27 7.04 6.63
N ASP A 35 -2.50 8.32 6.31
CA ASP A 35 -3.45 8.70 5.27
C ASP A 35 -2.96 8.20 3.90
N ARG A 36 -3.86 7.63 3.12
CA ARG A 36 -3.58 7.09 1.78
C ARG A 36 -2.91 8.11 0.85
N SER A 37 -3.23 9.39 0.98
CA SER A 37 -2.58 10.45 0.19
C SER A 37 -1.07 10.54 0.41
N VAL A 38 -0.56 10.16 1.59
CA VAL A 38 0.88 10.10 1.89
C VAL A 38 1.56 9.01 1.06
N LEU A 39 0.94 7.82 1.00
CA LEU A 39 1.44 6.72 0.16
C LEU A 39 1.34 7.08 -1.34
N ILE A 40 0.29 7.78 -1.76
CA ILE A 40 0.15 8.26 -3.13
C ILE A 40 1.21 9.32 -3.47
N LEU A 41 1.51 10.23 -2.54
CA LEU A 41 2.59 11.19 -2.72
C LEU A 41 3.93 10.47 -2.90
N ALA A 42 4.23 9.49 -2.05
CA ALA A 42 5.45 8.69 -2.17
C ALA A 42 5.55 7.97 -3.53
N TRP A 43 4.43 7.42 -4.02
CA TRP A 43 4.36 6.82 -5.35
C TRP A 43 4.62 7.83 -6.47
N LYS A 44 3.99 9.01 -6.42
CA LYS A 44 4.21 10.06 -7.45
C LYS A 44 5.63 10.62 -7.44
N LEU A 45 6.27 10.65 -6.27
CA LEU A 45 7.68 11.03 -6.11
C LEU A 45 8.65 9.87 -6.42
N LYS A 46 8.12 8.67 -6.72
CA LYS A 46 8.89 7.45 -7.01
C LYS A 46 9.88 7.11 -5.89
N ALA A 47 9.46 7.33 -4.64
CA ALA A 47 10.30 7.17 -3.47
C ALA A 47 10.77 5.72 -3.29
N ALA A 48 12.07 5.53 -3.09
CA ALA A 48 12.66 4.21 -2.95
C ALA A 48 12.42 3.58 -1.57
N THR A 49 12.42 4.39 -0.51
CA THR A 49 12.36 3.94 0.89
C THR A 49 11.28 4.70 1.65
N GLN A 50 10.52 4.01 2.48
CA GLN A 50 9.56 4.67 3.36
C GLN A 50 10.22 5.57 4.40
N CYS A 51 9.49 6.60 4.82
CA CYS A 51 9.91 7.59 5.81
C CYS A 51 11.13 8.43 5.40
N GLU A 52 11.45 8.50 4.11
CA GLU A 52 12.42 9.47 3.59
C GLU A 52 12.12 9.86 2.12
N PHE A 53 12.59 11.03 1.71
CA PHE A 53 12.72 11.43 0.30
C PHE A 53 14.11 11.99 0.07
N SER A 54 14.82 11.49 -0.93
CA SER A 54 16.00 12.16 -1.45
C SER A 54 15.64 13.49 -2.11
N LYS A 55 16.61 14.39 -2.21
CA LYS A 55 16.45 15.66 -2.89
C LYS A 55 15.98 15.50 -4.34
N ASP A 56 16.48 14.51 -5.06
CA ASP A 56 16.13 14.27 -6.45
C ASP A 56 14.69 13.74 -6.58
N GLU A 57 14.29 12.76 -5.77
CA GLU A 57 12.90 12.28 -5.71
C GLU A 57 11.94 13.42 -5.40
N TRP A 58 12.29 14.28 -4.43
CA TRP A 58 11.47 15.42 -4.06
C TRP A 58 11.36 16.45 -5.18
N ILE A 59 12.48 16.89 -5.75
CA ILE A 59 12.48 17.95 -6.78
C ILE A 59 11.78 17.46 -8.03
N GLN A 60 12.17 16.29 -8.56
CA GLN A 60 11.58 15.75 -9.79
C GLN A 60 10.11 15.39 -9.58
N GLY A 61 9.76 14.76 -8.46
CA GLY A 61 8.38 14.40 -8.18
C GLY A 61 7.46 15.61 -8.04
N MET A 62 7.92 16.68 -7.39
CA MET A 62 7.18 17.94 -7.29
C MET A 62 6.98 18.61 -8.65
N GLU A 63 7.98 18.55 -9.54
CA GLU A 63 7.85 19.00 -10.93
C GLU A 63 6.84 18.16 -11.71
N ASP A 64 6.93 16.83 -11.63
CA ASP A 64 6.04 15.87 -12.31
C ASP A 64 4.57 16.11 -11.91
N ILE A 65 4.28 16.39 -10.63
CA ILE A 65 2.93 16.71 -10.14
C ILE A 65 2.57 18.20 -10.24
N LYS A 66 3.45 19.04 -10.83
CA LYS A 66 3.27 20.49 -11.02
C LYS A 66 2.98 21.26 -9.72
N CYS A 67 3.67 20.87 -8.65
CA CYS A 67 3.50 21.41 -7.30
C CYS A 67 4.74 22.20 -6.87
N ASP A 68 4.67 23.53 -6.90
CA ASP A 68 5.79 24.42 -6.55
C ASP A 68 5.64 25.10 -5.17
N ASN A 69 4.51 24.90 -4.48
CA ASN A 69 4.23 25.53 -3.19
C ASN A 69 3.29 24.69 -2.29
N MET A 70 3.22 25.07 -1.01
CA MET A 70 2.45 24.35 0.02
C MET A 70 0.93 24.35 -0.22
N GLU A 71 0.38 25.38 -0.85
CA GLU A 71 -1.05 25.44 -1.18
C GLU A 71 -1.40 24.38 -2.23
N LYS A 72 -0.59 24.29 -3.29
CA LYS A 72 -0.72 23.26 -4.32
C LYS A 72 -0.52 21.85 -3.73
N LEU A 73 0.43 21.67 -2.81
CA LEU A 73 0.68 20.38 -2.18
C LEU A 73 -0.51 19.97 -1.30
N SER A 74 -1.02 20.88 -0.47
CA SER A 74 -2.22 20.63 0.34
C SER A 74 -3.43 20.26 -0.53
N LYS A 75 -3.63 20.96 -1.65
CA LYS A 75 -4.68 20.64 -2.61
C LYS A 75 -4.46 19.28 -3.27
N PHE A 76 -3.22 18.94 -3.62
CA PHE A 76 -2.86 17.62 -4.15
C PHE A 76 -3.22 16.52 -3.15
N MET A 77 -2.79 16.63 -1.88
CA MET A 77 -3.06 15.64 -0.83
C MET A 77 -4.57 15.39 -0.64
N LYS A 78 -5.36 16.46 -0.58
CA LYS A 78 -6.83 16.35 -0.44
C LYS A 78 -7.50 15.66 -1.64
N ASN A 79 -7.02 15.94 -2.84
CA ASN A 79 -7.61 15.39 -4.07
C ASN A 79 -7.12 13.96 -4.36
N SER A 80 -5.89 13.63 -3.98
CA SER A 80 -5.25 12.35 -4.30
C SER A 80 -5.78 11.21 -3.43
N ALA A 81 -6.13 11.48 -2.16
CA ALA A 81 -6.66 10.48 -1.21
C ALA A 81 -7.83 9.65 -1.77
N SER A 82 -8.63 10.25 -2.66
CA SER A 82 -9.84 9.63 -3.22
C SER A 82 -9.66 9.07 -4.64
N HIS A 83 -8.54 9.30 -5.33
CA HIS A 83 -8.45 9.08 -6.77
C HIS A 83 -7.14 8.40 -7.22
N ILE A 84 -7.22 7.07 -7.34
CA ILE A 84 -6.55 6.32 -8.41
C ILE A 84 -7.65 5.48 -9.07
N GLN A 85 -8.33 6.06 -10.06
CA GLN A 85 -9.48 5.43 -10.73
C GLN A 85 -9.07 4.58 -11.93
N ASP A 86 -7.94 4.92 -12.55
CA ASP A 86 -7.43 4.16 -13.67
C ASP A 86 -6.87 2.81 -13.17
N PRO A 87 -7.34 1.67 -13.70
CA PRO A 87 -6.90 0.35 -13.24
C PRO A 87 -5.40 0.10 -13.43
N ILE A 88 -4.79 0.69 -14.47
CA ILE A 88 -3.36 0.53 -14.76
C ILE A 88 -2.55 1.31 -13.71
N ASP A 89 -2.94 2.56 -13.44
CA ASP A 89 -2.33 3.36 -12.38
C ASP A 89 -2.51 2.68 -11.01
N PHE A 90 -3.67 2.09 -10.73
CA PHE A 90 -3.90 1.38 -9.47
C PHE A 90 -3.00 0.16 -9.34
N GLN A 91 -2.83 -0.61 -10.41
CA GLN A 91 -1.90 -1.75 -10.44
C GLN A 91 -0.45 -1.31 -10.20
N GLN A 92 -0.01 -0.22 -10.84
CA GLN A 92 1.34 0.33 -10.62
C GLN A 92 1.54 0.85 -9.21
N PHE A 93 0.54 1.55 -8.66
CA PHE A 93 0.54 2.02 -7.28
C PHE A 93 0.62 0.87 -6.27
N TYR A 94 -0.17 -0.19 -6.48
CA TYR A 94 -0.17 -1.38 -5.64
C TYR A 94 1.14 -2.17 -5.74
N GLN A 95 1.76 -2.24 -6.93
CA GLN A 95 3.08 -2.83 -7.09
C GLN A 95 4.17 -2.00 -6.42
N PHE A 96 4.08 -0.67 -6.51
CA PHE A 96 5.00 0.27 -5.86
C PHE A 96 4.96 0.10 -4.33
N SER A 97 3.77 0.04 -3.74
CA SER A 97 3.60 0.02 -2.28
C SER A 97 4.32 -1.16 -1.63
N PHE A 98 4.38 -2.32 -2.29
CA PHE A 98 5.13 -3.47 -1.78
C PHE A 98 6.63 -3.15 -1.64
N ASN A 99 7.26 -2.59 -2.68
CA ASN A 99 8.70 -2.30 -2.63
C ASN A 99 9.00 -1.18 -1.63
N TYR A 100 8.12 -0.17 -1.55
CA TYR A 100 8.22 0.94 -0.61
C TYR A 100 8.10 0.48 0.86
N ALA A 101 7.19 -0.46 1.13
CA ALA A 101 6.97 -1.06 2.45
C ALA A 101 8.10 -2.01 2.89
N LYS A 102 8.84 -2.58 1.94
CA LYS A 102 9.75 -3.69 2.19
C LYS A 102 11.08 -3.20 2.79
N PRO A 103 11.51 -3.74 3.94
CA PRO A 103 12.85 -3.46 4.46
C PRO A 103 13.95 -3.84 3.47
N LEU A 104 15.01 -3.04 3.42
CA LEU A 104 16.20 -3.33 2.62
C LEU A 104 16.77 -4.72 3.00
N GLY A 105 17.07 -5.53 1.98
CA GLY A 105 17.59 -6.89 2.16
C GLY A 105 16.54 -7.98 2.44
N SER A 106 15.27 -7.62 2.67
CA SER A 106 14.19 -8.60 2.82
C SER A 106 13.67 -9.11 1.46
N SER A 107 13.21 -10.36 1.41
CA SER A 107 12.50 -10.96 0.27
C SER A 107 10.98 -10.75 0.33
N GLY A 108 10.43 -10.34 1.47
CA GLY A 108 8.98 -10.17 1.69
C GLY A 108 8.62 -9.15 2.77
N LEU A 109 7.33 -8.99 3.00
CA LEU A 109 6.77 -8.19 4.10
C LEU A 109 6.42 -9.09 5.27
N ALA A 110 6.61 -8.60 6.51
CA ALA A 110 5.95 -9.21 7.66
C ALA A 110 4.43 -9.04 7.51
N LEU A 111 3.64 -10.00 8.03
CA LEU A 111 2.18 -9.95 7.88
C LEU A 111 1.61 -8.62 8.43
N SER A 112 2.06 -8.16 9.59
CA SER A 112 1.62 -6.89 10.18
C SER A 112 1.87 -5.68 9.28
N THR A 113 2.99 -5.64 8.57
CA THR A 113 3.27 -4.58 7.60
C THR A 113 2.37 -4.71 6.37
N ALA A 114 2.18 -5.92 5.84
CA ALA A 114 1.29 -6.15 4.71
C ALA A 114 -0.16 -5.72 5.03
N VAL A 115 -0.66 -6.07 6.22
CA VAL A 115 -1.98 -5.67 6.74
C VAL A 115 -2.11 -4.15 6.77
N ALA A 116 -1.18 -3.45 7.41
CA ALA A 116 -1.23 -1.98 7.49
C ALA A 116 -1.28 -1.32 6.11
N TYR A 117 -0.49 -1.81 5.15
CA TYR A 117 -0.51 -1.27 3.79
C TYR A 117 -1.81 -1.61 3.04
N TRP A 118 -2.35 -2.82 3.20
CA TRP A 118 -3.64 -3.17 2.62
C TRP A 118 -4.78 -2.30 3.14
N GLU A 119 -4.80 -2.02 4.44
CA GLU A 119 -5.77 -1.10 5.06
C GLU A 119 -5.66 0.32 4.50
N ILE A 120 -4.43 0.83 4.31
CA ILE A 120 -4.20 2.14 3.69
C ILE A 120 -4.70 2.16 2.23
N ILE A 121 -4.43 1.11 1.47
CA ILE A 121 -4.71 1.05 0.02
C ILE A 121 -6.21 0.86 -0.25
N PHE A 122 -6.83 -0.07 0.47
CA PHE A 122 -8.19 -0.55 0.18
C PHE A 122 -9.25 -0.06 1.17
N GLY A 123 -8.86 0.51 2.32
CA GLY A 123 -9.78 0.90 3.38
C GLY A 123 -10.59 -0.28 3.92
N GLU A 124 -11.88 -0.06 4.14
CA GLU A 124 -12.82 -1.06 4.69
C GLU A 124 -13.31 -2.10 3.65
N ASN A 125 -12.48 -2.46 2.67
CA ASN A 125 -12.86 -3.45 1.66
C ASN A 125 -13.04 -4.83 2.32
N LYS A 126 -14.28 -5.34 2.31
CA LYS A 126 -14.65 -6.61 2.96
C LYS A 126 -13.84 -7.81 2.46
N ARG A 127 -13.54 -7.88 1.16
CA ARG A 127 -12.75 -9.00 0.60
C ARG A 127 -11.32 -8.98 1.11
N VAL A 128 -10.75 -7.79 1.27
CA VAL A 128 -9.41 -7.60 1.86
C VAL A 128 -9.41 -7.95 3.34
N GLN A 129 -10.44 -7.54 4.09
CA GLN A 129 -10.58 -7.89 5.50
C GLN A 129 -10.72 -9.41 5.72
N ASN A 130 -11.52 -10.09 4.90
CA ASN A 130 -11.65 -11.55 4.95
C ASN A 130 -10.31 -12.26 4.68
N TRP A 131 -9.55 -11.77 3.70
CA TRP A 131 -8.22 -12.27 3.39
C TRP A 131 -7.25 -12.08 4.56
N ILE A 132 -7.23 -10.88 5.16
CA ILE A 132 -6.41 -10.58 6.34
C ILE A 132 -6.76 -11.53 7.49
N SER A 133 -8.04 -11.67 7.83
CA SER A 133 -8.49 -12.60 8.88
C SER A 133 -8.08 -14.05 8.59
N TYR A 134 -8.15 -14.49 7.34
CA TYR A 134 -7.67 -15.81 6.95
C TYR A 134 -6.16 -15.96 7.20
N LEU A 135 -5.34 -15.01 6.76
CA LEU A 135 -3.88 -15.07 6.96
C LEU A 135 -3.51 -15.09 8.44
N GLU A 136 -4.21 -14.31 9.27
CA GLU A 136 -4.02 -14.29 10.73
C GLU A 136 -4.42 -15.61 11.38
N ASN A 137 -5.57 -16.18 10.99
CA ASN A 137 -6.05 -17.48 11.47
C ASN A 137 -5.09 -18.61 11.10
N GLN A 138 -4.50 -18.57 9.91
CA GLN A 138 -3.48 -19.51 9.45
C GLN A 138 -2.08 -19.23 10.02
N GLN A 139 -1.94 -18.21 10.88
CA GLN A 139 -0.67 -17.80 11.49
C GLN A 139 0.45 -17.52 10.47
N ILE A 140 0.07 -16.98 9.31
CA ILE A 140 1.01 -16.60 8.26
C ILE A 140 1.94 -15.52 8.79
N ARG A 141 3.25 -15.67 8.57
CA ARG A 141 4.26 -14.75 9.12
C ARG A 141 4.61 -13.61 8.18
N GLY A 142 4.39 -13.79 6.87
CA GLY A 142 4.77 -12.80 5.88
C GLY A 142 4.18 -13.07 4.50
N VAL A 143 4.36 -12.09 3.63
CA VAL A 143 3.79 -12.03 2.29
C VAL A 143 4.92 -11.76 1.30
N THR A 144 5.04 -12.60 0.28
CA THR A 144 6.00 -12.41 -0.80
C THR A 144 5.48 -11.43 -1.84
N LYS A 145 6.35 -10.95 -2.74
CA LYS A 145 5.94 -10.05 -3.83
C LYS A 145 4.93 -10.70 -4.77
N ASP A 146 5.13 -11.98 -5.05
CA ASP A 146 4.25 -12.76 -5.91
C ASP A 146 2.85 -12.86 -5.30
N GLU A 147 2.74 -13.32 -4.05
CA GLU A 147 1.48 -13.40 -3.32
C GLU A 147 0.76 -12.04 -3.22
N TRP A 148 1.52 -10.96 -2.97
CA TRP A 148 0.97 -9.61 -2.96
C TRP A 148 0.31 -9.27 -4.29
N LEU A 149 1.02 -9.46 -5.42
CA LEU A 149 0.52 -9.11 -6.76
C LEU A 149 -0.64 -10.02 -7.20
N THR A 150 -0.52 -11.32 -6.95
CA THR A 150 -1.56 -12.29 -7.30
C THR A 150 -2.84 -12.06 -6.49
N PHE A 151 -2.74 -11.55 -5.26
CA PHE A 151 -3.93 -11.14 -4.51
C PHE A 151 -4.71 -9.98 -5.18
N LEU A 152 -4.03 -9.00 -5.78
CA LEU A 152 -4.72 -7.97 -6.56
C LEU A 152 -5.37 -8.56 -7.81
N GLU A 153 -4.69 -9.47 -8.51
CA GLU A 153 -5.27 -10.18 -9.64
C GLU A 153 -6.56 -10.90 -9.23
N PHE A 154 -6.51 -11.64 -8.12
CA PHE A 154 -7.66 -12.33 -7.54
C PHE A 154 -8.83 -11.37 -7.24
N LEU A 155 -8.56 -10.21 -6.64
CA LEU A 155 -9.60 -9.20 -6.38
C LEU A 155 -10.23 -8.68 -7.68
N ASN A 156 -9.45 -8.55 -8.75
CA ASN A 156 -9.90 -8.01 -10.03
C ASN A 156 -10.63 -9.04 -10.91
N THR A 157 -10.26 -10.32 -10.84
CA THR A 157 -10.74 -11.34 -11.79
C THR A 157 -11.74 -12.31 -11.17
N VAL A 158 -11.65 -12.60 -9.88
CA VAL A 158 -12.54 -13.52 -9.18
C VAL A 158 -13.69 -12.76 -8.54
N LYS A 159 -14.92 -13.21 -8.78
CA LYS A 159 -16.15 -12.64 -8.20
C LYS A 159 -16.21 -12.90 -6.70
N GLU A 160 -16.99 -12.08 -6.00
CA GLU A 160 -17.14 -12.18 -4.54
C GLU A 160 -17.74 -13.51 -4.07
N ASP A 161 -18.56 -14.15 -4.92
CA ASP A 161 -19.19 -15.45 -4.67
C ASP A 161 -18.35 -16.65 -5.13
N PHE A 162 -17.14 -16.40 -5.65
CA PHE A 162 -16.23 -17.40 -6.23
C PHE A 162 -16.84 -18.22 -7.38
N SER A 163 -17.96 -17.80 -7.97
CA SER A 163 -18.67 -18.57 -9.02
C SER A 163 -17.87 -18.76 -10.31
N ASN A 164 -16.84 -17.94 -10.52
CA ASN A 164 -15.92 -18.04 -11.65
C ASN A 164 -14.50 -18.46 -11.23
N TYR A 165 -14.33 -18.96 -10.00
CA TYR A 165 -13.05 -19.51 -9.54
C TYR A 165 -12.81 -20.89 -10.14
N ASP A 166 -11.61 -21.12 -10.65
CA ASP A 166 -11.16 -22.40 -11.20
C ASP A 166 -10.01 -22.93 -10.34
N SER A 167 -10.30 -23.97 -9.54
CA SER A 167 -9.34 -24.61 -8.65
C SER A 167 -8.33 -25.50 -9.37
N GLU A 168 -8.53 -25.79 -10.66
CA GLU A 168 -7.51 -26.42 -11.51
C GLU A 168 -6.67 -25.37 -12.28
N GLY A 169 -6.94 -24.09 -12.02
CA GLY A 169 -6.21 -22.96 -12.58
C GLY A 169 -4.78 -22.84 -12.04
N SER A 170 -4.05 -21.83 -12.51
CA SER A 170 -2.66 -21.56 -12.11
C SER A 170 -2.55 -20.64 -10.89
N TRP A 171 -3.53 -20.67 -9.98
CA TRP A 171 -3.48 -19.87 -8.77
C TRP A 171 -2.43 -20.43 -7.79
N PRO A 172 -1.79 -19.58 -6.96
CA PRO A 172 -0.97 -20.05 -5.87
C PRO A 172 -1.82 -20.80 -4.86
N VAL A 173 -1.27 -21.87 -4.27
CA VAL A 173 -1.94 -22.74 -3.29
C VAL A 173 -2.65 -21.97 -2.17
N ARG A 174 -2.08 -20.84 -1.71
CA ARG A 174 -2.71 -20.03 -0.66
C ARG A 174 -4.04 -19.40 -1.10
N ILE A 175 -4.19 -19.07 -2.38
CA ILE A 175 -5.46 -18.56 -2.92
C ILE A 175 -6.47 -19.71 -2.99
N ASP A 176 -6.06 -20.90 -3.44
CA ASP A 176 -6.93 -22.10 -3.42
C ASP A 176 -7.43 -22.40 -2.01
N ASP A 177 -6.51 -22.51 -1.04
CA ASP A 177 -6.82 -22.78 0.37
C ASP A 177 -7.75 -21.71 0.98
N TYR A 178 -7.61 -20.45 0.55
CA TYR A 178 -8.49 -19.36 1.00
C TYR A 178 -9.90 -19.48 0.43
N VAL A 179 -10.05 -19.82 -0.85
CA VAL A 179 -11.37 -20.03 -1.46
C VAL A 179 -12.07 -21.20 -0.80
N ASP A 180 -11.38 -22.32 -0.59
CA ASP A 180 -11.90 -23.50 0.10
C ASP A 180 -12.37 -23.14 1.52
N PHE A 181 -11.57 -22.38 2.26
CA PHE A 181 -11.93 -21.87 3.59
C PHE A 181 -13.21 -21.01 3.56
N CYS A 182 -13.34 -20.10 2.60
CA CYS A 182 -14.52 -19.25 2.46
C CYS A 182 -15.78 -20.05 2.08
N GLN A 183 -15.67 -21.02 1.18
CA GLN A 183 -16.79 -21.86 0.75
C GLN A 183 -17.25 -22.80 1.87
N ALA A 184 -16.31 -23.39 2.63
CA ALA A 184 -16.63 -24.22 3.80
C ALA A 184 -17.35 -23.43 4.90
N SER A 185 -16.94 -22.17 5.13
CA SER A 185 -17.56 -21.27 6.11
C SER A 185 -18.95 -20.79 5.67
N SER A 186 -19.19 -20.72 4.36
CA SER A 186 -20.48 -20.36 3.76
C SER A 186 -21.46 -21.54 3.68
N GLY A 187 -20.97 -22.77 3.89
CA GLY A 187 -21.69 -24.04 3.70
C GLY A 187 -21.77 -24.96 4.92
N GLY A 188 -21.56 -24.45 6.14
CA GLY A 188 -21.71 -25.26 7.35
C GLY A 188 -23.13 -25.84 7.50
N PRO A 189 -23.32 -27.16 7.65
CA PRO A 189 -24.62 -27.74 7.94
C PRO A 189 -25.10 -27.22 9.30
N LEU A 190 -26.35 -26.75 9.37
CA LEU A 190 -27.11 -26.81 10.60
C LEU A 190 -27.11 -28.28 11.05
N ALA A 191 -26.32 -28.58 12.08
CA ALA A 191 -26.40 -29.83 12.79
C ALA A 191 -27.84 -30.01 13.29
N ALA A 192 -28.35 -31.21 13.04
CA ALA A 192 -29.62 -31.74 13.52
C ALA A 192 -29.73 -31.74 15.05
#